data_AF-A0A6M3K6S1-F1
#
_entry.id   AF-A0A6M3K6S1-F1
#
_cell.length_a   1.000
_cell.length_b   1.000
_cell.length_c   1.000
_cell.angle_alpha   90.00
_cell.angle_beta   90.00
_cell.angle_gamma   90.00
#
_symmetry.space_group_name_H-M   'P 1'
#
loop_
_entity.id
_entity.type
_entity.pdbx_description
1 polymer ?
#
loop_
_entity_poly.entity_id
_entity_poly.type
_entity_poly.pdbx_seq_one_letter_code
_entity_poly.pdbx_strand_id
1 'polypeptide(L)'
;MVILSIILVIVGGLVSGILAALSGSGAPKYLRRFIMPGITTVAGVIATFNPLAILLFTRSLFISAGYGIPDSTDDGSSLGKFWMGLVSNPRIAGILTRASLGIGEAIATVPIPFITGEWVPWAICGVFLVTSWVISEVRKDEGMIRIFGWELSMEEIILHGTNSAMIMTLIITSVGKGGYNSL
;
A
#
# COMPACT_ATOMS: atom_id res chain seq x y z
N MET A 1 13.35 -16.09 17.63
CA MET A 1 12.19 -15.56 16.88
C MET A 1 12.34 -14.10 16.51
N VAL A 2 12.65 -13.18 17.44
CA VAL A 2 12.80 -11.74 17.16
C VAL A 2 13.79 -11.41 16.03
N ILE A 3 14.97 -12.05 16.02
CA ILE A 3 15.99 -11.83 14.97
C ILE A 3 15.47 -12.22 13.58
N LEU A 4 14.73 -13.34 13.47
CA LEU A 4 14.13 -13.77 12.21
C LEU A 4 13.07 -12.79 11.72
N SER A 5 12.23 -12.26 12.62
CA SER A 5 11.25 -11.21 12.28
C SER A 5 11.93 -9.95 11.76
N ILE A 6 13.04 -9.52 12.37
CA ILE A 6 13.82 -8.36 11.93
C ILE A 6 14.42 -8.59 10.54
N ILE A 7 14.97 -9.78 10.29
CA ILE A 7 15.52 -10.14 8.97
C ILE A 7 14.41 -10.13 7.91
N LEU A 8 13.25 -10.72 8.19
CA LEU A 8 12.11 -10.75 7.26
C LEU A 8 11.56 -9.34 6.99
N VAL A 9 11.55 -8.48 8.00
CA VAL A 9 11.21 -7.06 7.88
C VAL A 9 12.18 -6.33 6.94
N ILE A 10 13.49 -6.49 7.15
CA ILE A 10 14.53 -5.83 6.34
C ILE A 10 14.49 -6.34 4.90
N VAL A 11 14.43 -7.65 4.70
CA VAL A 11 14.40 -8.26 3.37
C VAL A 11 13.09 -7.91 2.66
N GLY A 12 11.94 -7.97 3.33
CA GLY A 12 10.64 -7.62 2.77
C GLY A 12 10.56 -6.14 2.36
N GLY A 13 11.11 -5.24 3.17
CA GLY A 13 11.23 -3.82 2.85
C GLY A 13 12.18 -3.55 1.69
N LEU A 14 13.35 -4.21 1.65
CA LEU A 14 14.32 -4.10 0.55
C LEU A 14 13.76 -4.64 -0.76
N VAL A 15 13.14 -5.82 -0.75
CA VAL A 15 12.52 -6.40 -1.94
C VAL A 15 11.38 -5.50 -2.42
N SER A 16 10.53 -5.01 -1.52
CA SER A 16 9.46 -4.08 -1.88
C SER A 16 10.00 -2.76 -2.46
N GLY A 17 11.11 -2.23 -1.93
CA GLY A 17 11.79 -1.04 -2.45
C GLY A 17 12.52 -1.27 -3.78
N ILE A 18 13.05 -2.46 -4.02
CA ILE A 18 13.64 -2.83 -5.32
C ILE A 18 12.52 -3.01 -6.36
N LEU A 19 11.45 -3.72 -6.00
CA LEU A 19 10.26 -3.86 -6.83
C LEU A 19 9.66 -2.48 -7.14
N ALA A 20 9.62 -1.58 -6.15
CA ALA A 20 9.23 -0.19 -6.35
C ALA A 20 10.04 0.50 -7.44
N ALA A 21 11.37 0.46 -7.30
CA ALA A 21 12.31 1.08 -8.22
C ALA A 21 12.17 0.50 -9.64
N LEU A 22 12.03 -0.83 -9.76
CA LEU A 22 11.81 -1.51 -11.04
C LEU A 22 10.46 -1.15 -11.69
N SER A 23 9.49 -0.72 -10.89
CA SER A 23 8.17 -0.33 -11.35
C SER A 23 7.97 1.17 -11.51
N GLY A 24 9.04 1.98 -11.55
CA GLY A 24 8.97 3.45 -11.62
C GLY A 24 8.19 4.03 -12.80
N SER A 25 8.24 5.36 -12.98
CA SER A 25 7.35 6.15 -13.84
C SER A 25 7.17 5.64 -15.30
N GLY A 26 8.19 4.97 -15.86
CA GLY A 26 8.17 4.38 -17.21
C GLY A 26 7.50 3.00 -17.33
N ALA A 27 7.12 2.36 -16.23
CA ALA A 27 6.49 1.03 -16.24
C ALA A 27 4.98 1.10 -16.58
N PRO A 28 4.43 0.11 -17.31
CA PRO A 28 3.01 0.02 -17.57
C PRO A 28 2.16 0.06 -16.29
N LYS A 29 1.01 0.75 -16.31
CA LYS A 29 0.11 0.90 -15.16
C LYS A 29 -0.27 -0.46 -14.53
N TYR A 30 -0.49 -1.51 -15.34
CA TYR A 30 -0.85 -2.85 -14.83
C TYR A 30 0.29 -3.51 -14.04
N LEU A 31 1.55 -3.24 -14.41
CA LEU A 31 2.71 -3.78 -13.72
C LEU A 31 2.79 -3.22 -12.30
N ARG A 32 2.66 -1.89 -12.18
CA ARG A 32 2.65 -1.16 -10.90
C ARG A 32 1.46 -1.53 -10.00
N ARG A 33 0.27 -1.66 -10.59
CA ARG A 33 -0.99 -1.80 -9.84
C ARG A 33 -1.34 -3.23 -9.46
N PHE A 34 -0.90 -4.22 -10.25
CA PHE A 34 -1.32 -5.61 -10.05
C PHE A 34 -0.15 -6.59 -9.95
N ILE A 35 0.83 -6.52 -10.85
CA ILE A 35 1.91 -7.52 -10.88
C ILE A 35 2.82 -7.38 -9.67
N MET A 36 3.33 -6.17 -9.41
CA MET A 36 4.28 -5.97 -8.31
C MET A 36 3.64 -6.20 -6.94
N PRO A 37 2.45 -5.66 -6.64
CA PRO A 37 1.71 -6.04 -5.43
C PRO A 37 1.44 -7.53 -5.33
N GLY A 38 1.18 -8.22 -6.45
CA GLY A 38 0.98 -9.66 -6.51
C GLY A 38 2.23 -10.44 -6.11
N ILE A 39 3.39 -10.10 -6.68
CA ILE A 39 4.68 -10.69 -6.32
C ILE A 39 4.96 -10.46 -4.83
N THR A 40 4.74 -9.23 -4.34
CA THR A 40 4.95 -8.91 -2.93
C THR A 40 4.01 -9.70 -2.01
N THR A 41 2.75 -9.90 -2.42
CA THR A 41 1.78 -10.72 -1.68
C THR A 41 2.24 -12.17 -1.59
N VAL A 42 2.65 -12.77 -2.72
CA VAL A 42 3.15 -14.15 -2.77
C VAL A 42 4.39 -14.31 -1.89
N ALA A 43 5.34 -13.37 -1.98
CA ALA A 43 6.51 -13.35 -1.11
C ALA A 43 6.12 -13.24 0.37
N GLY A 44 5.13 -12.40 0.70
CA GLY A 44 4.59 -12.27 2.06
C GLY A 44 3.96 -13.55 2.58
N VAL A 45 3.14 -14.24 1.77
CA VAL A 45 2.54 -15.54 2.13
C VAL A 45 3.64 -16.57 2.40
N ILE A 46 4.63 -16.69 1.50
CA ILE A 46 5.73 -17.65 1.65
C ILE A 46 6.57 -17.34 2.90
N ALA A 47 6.89 -16.07 3.13
CA ALA A 47 7.72 -15.65 4.26
C ALA A 47 7.04 -15.84 5.62
N THR A 48 5.71 -15.66 5.68
CA THR A 48 4.94 -15.73 6.92
C THR A 48 4.27 -17.08 7.15
N PHE A 49 4.19 -17.93 6.12
CA PHE A 49 3.32 -19.10 6.07
C PHE A 49 1.88 -18.79 6.49
N ASN A 50 1.42 -17.55 6.26
CA ASN A 50 0.11 -17.07 6.68
C ASN A 50 -0.73 -16.73 5.44
N PRO A 51 -1.80 -17.49 5.14
CA PRO A 51 -2.67 -17.20 3.99
C PRO A 51 -3.39 -15.84 4.12
N LEU A 52 -3.50 -15.27 5.33
CA LEU A 52 -4.04 -13.92 5.51
C LEU A 52 -3.18 -12.84 4.85
N ALA A 53 -1.92 -13.14 4.52
CA ALA A 53 -1.09 -12.24 3.72
C ALA A 53 -1.68 -11.98 2.32
N ILE A 54 -2.59 -12.84 1.82
CA ILE A 54 -3.33 -12.58 0.57
C ILE A 54 -4.18 -11.31 0.66
N LEU A 55 -4.65 -10.94 1.86
CA LEU A 55 -5.42 -9.71 2.04
C LEU A 55 -4.58 -8.47 1.70
N LEU A 56 -3.25 -8.54 1.72
CA LEU A 56 -2.39 -7.46 1.24
C LEU A 56 -2.60 -7.17 -0.25
N PHE A 57 -3.08 -8.14 -1.04
CA PHE A 57 -3.37 -7.94 -2.46
C PHE A 57 -4.65 -7.15 -2.72
N THR A 58 -5.61 -7.15 -1.78
CA THR A 58 -6.88 -6.41 -1.95
C THR A 58 -6.66 -4.91 -2.12
N ARG A 59 -5.54 -4.40 -1.60
CA ARG A 59 -5.01 -3.07 -1.85
C ARG A 59 -4.90 -2.72 -3.34
N SER A 60 -4.44 -3.64 -4.17
CA SER A 60 -4.30 -3.46 -5.62
C SER A 60 -5.62 -3.05 -6.28
N LEU A 61 -6.74 -3.58 -5.77
CA LEU A 61 -8.09 -3.25 -6.25
C LEU A 61 -8.43 -1.80 -5.91
N PHE A 62 -8.16 -1.37 -4.67
CA PHE A 62 -8.40 0.00 -4.24
C PHE A 62 -7.52 0.98 -5.01
N ILE A 63 -6.22 0.73 -5.10
CA ILE A 63 -5.30 1.55 -5.89
C ILE A 63 -5.83 1.70 -7.32
N SER A 64 -6.22 0.61 -7.98
CA SER A 64 -6.77 0.69 -9.34
C SER A 64 -8.05 1.55 -9.41
N ALA A 65 -8.87 1.55 -8.37
CA ALA A 65 -10.12 2.29 -8.30
C ALA A 65 -9.95 3.79 -8.03
N GLY A 66 -8.86 4.22 -7.39
CA GLY A 66 -8.61 5.62 -7.00
C GLY A 66 -7.33 6.26 -7.54
N TYR A 67 -6.58 5.59 -8.42
CA TYR A 67 -5.35 6.14 -9.00
C TYR A 67 -5.67 7.24 -10.01
N GLY A 68 -5.61 8.49 -9.56
CA GLY A 68 -5.65 9.68 -10.39
C GLY A 68 -6.99 10.41 -10.36
N ILE A 69 -6.89 11.75 -10.41
CA ILE A 69 -7.99 12.69 -10.65
C ILE A 69 -8.07 12.90 -12.17
N PRO A 70 -9.27 12.96 -12.78
CA PRO A 70 -9.39 13.30 -14.19
C PRO A 70 -8.72 14.64 -14.51
N ASP A 71 -7.89 14.64 -15.55
CA ASP A 71 -7.27 15.84 -16.11
C ASP A 71 -7.38 15.85 -17.65
N SER A 72 -6.76 16.83 -18.31
CA SER A 72 -6.84 16.97 -19.77
C SER A 72 -6.16 15.84 -20.57
N THR A 73 -5.43 14.95 -19.89
CA THR A 73 -4.61 13.89 -20.48
C THR A 73 -4.95 12.49 -19.98
N ASP A 74 -5.63 12.38 -18.85
CA ASP A 74 -6.07 11.13 -18.23
C ASP A 74 -7.53 11.25 -17.79
N ASP A 75 -8.36 10.30 -18.22
CA ASP A 75 -9.75 10.17 -17.76
C ASP A 75 -9.84 10.00 -16.24
N GLY A 76 -8.75 9.63 -15.57
CA GLY A 76 -8.69 9.45 -14.14
C GLY A 76 -9.46 8.21 -13.67
N SER A 77 -9.47 8.04 -12.36
CA SER A 77 -10.10 6.87 -11.72
C SER A 77 -11.59 7.07 -11.46
N SER A 78 -12.34 5.98 -11.29
CA SER A 78 -13.77 6.05 -10.94
C SER A 78 -14.01 6.84 -9.64
N LEU A 79 -13.13 6.66 -8.65
CA LEU A 79 -13.18 7.39 -7.39
C LEU A 79 -12.84 8.88 -7.58
N GLY A 80 -11.86 9.18 -8.44
CA GLY A 80 -11.49 10.55 -8.79
C GLY A 80 -12.62 11.30 -9.51
N LYS A 81 -13.30 10.64 -10.45
CA LYS A 81 -14.50 11.18 -11.13
C LYS A 81 -15.63 11.47 -10.15
N PHE A 82 -15.87 10.57 -9.20
CA PHE A 82 -16.88 10.76 -8.16
C PHE A 82 -16.61 12.03 -7.33
N TRP A 83 -15.39 12.19 -6.81
CA TRP A 83 -15.05 13.35 -5.99
C TRP A 83 -14.99 14.66 -6.76
N MET A 84 -14.56 14.64 -8.02
CA MET A 84 -14.61 15.81 -8.91
C MET A 84 -16.04 16.24 -9.24
N GLY A 85 -17.00 15.30 -9.26
CA GLY A 85 -18.42 15.61 -9.40
C GLY A 85 -19.02 16.29 -8.16
N LEU A 86 -18.45 16.06 -6.98
CA LEU A 86 -18.91 16.64 -5.70
C LEU A 86 -18.18 17.92 -5.32
N VAL A 87 -16.90 18.05 -5.70
CA VAL A 87 -16.04 19.16 -5.31
C VAL A 87 -15.33 19.72 -6.53
N SER A 88 -15.57 20.99 -6.83
CA SER A 88 -15.01 21.66 -8.01
C SER A 88 -13.50 21.98 -7.90
N ASN A 89 -12.92 21.91 -6.69
CA ASN A 89 -11.50 22.14 -6.48
C ASN A 89 -10.71 20.84 -6.70
N PRO A 90 -9.85 20.74 -7.74
CA PRO A 90 -9.14 19.51 -8.07
C PRO A 90 -8.20 19.03 -6.95
N ARG A 91 -7.63 19.95 -6.17
CA ARG A 91 -6.74 19.60 -5.06
C ARG A 91 -7.51 18.97 -3.90
N ILE A 92 -8.69 19.50 -3.58
CA ILE A 92 -9.55 18.95 -2.54
C ILE A 92 -10.12 17.59 -2.99
N ALA A 93 -10.58 17.49 -4.23
CA ALA A 93 -11.03 16.22 -4.81
C ALA A 93 -9.92 15.16 -4.79
N GLY A 94 -8.68 15.55 -5.09
CA GLY A 94 -7.48 14.72 -4.93
C GLY A 94 -7.32 14.19 -3.52
N ILE A 95 -7.36 15.08 -2.52
CA ILE A 95 -7.19 14.71 -1.11
C ILE A 95 -8.29 13.73 -0.68
N LEU A 96 -9.54 13.99 -1.05
CA LEU A 96 -10.68 13.12 -0.72
C LEU A 96 -10.59 11.76 -1.43
N THR A 97 -10.12 11.75 -2.68
CA THR A 97 -9.85 10.51 -3.42
C THR A 97 -8.79 9.67 -2.73
N ARG A 98 -7.67 10.28 -2.33
CA ARG A 98 -6.60 9.59 -1.61
C ARG A 98 -6.99 9.18 -0.19
N ALA A 99 -7.75 9.99 0.53
CA ALA A 99 -8.29 9.62 1.83
C ALA A 99 -9.22 8.39 1.71
N SER A 100 -10.08 8.38 0.70
CA SER A 100 -10.99 7.26 0.42
C SER A 100 -10.23 5.98 0.04
N LEU A 101 -9.13 6.09 -0.71
CA LEU A 101 -8.21 4.98 -0.96
C LEU A 101 -7.66 4.41 0.34
N GLY A 102 -7.08 5.25 1.19
CA GLY A 102 -6.50 4.82 2.46
C GLY A 102 -7.55 4.19 3.40
N ILE A 103 -8.79 4.71 3.40
CA ILE A 103 -9.90 4.11 4.15
C ILE A 103 -10.25 2.74 3.59
N GLY A 104 -10.35 2.60 2.26
CA GLY A 104 -10.61 1.32 1.60
C GLY A 104 -9.55 0.27 1.94
N GLU A 105 -8.27 0.65 1.87
CA GLU A 105 -7.15 -0.20 2.28
C GLU A 105 -7.23 -0.58 3.76
N ALA A 106 -7.50 0.37 4.65
CA ALA A 106 -7.65 0.11 6.08
C ALA A 106 -8.80 -0.88 6.34
N ILE A 107 -9.97 -0.68 5.72
CA ILE A 107 -11.12 -1.59 5.82
C ILE A 107 -10.76 -2.99 5.32
N ALA A 108 -10.01 -3.09 4.23
CA ALA A 108 -9.59 -4.38 3.68
C ALA A 108 -8.69 -5.17 4.65
N THR A 109 -7.99 -4.49 5.56
CA THR A 109 -7.17 -5.11 6.60
C THR A 109 -7.94 -5.48 7.87
N VAL A 110 -9.16 -4.97 8.08
CA VAL A 110 -10.00 -5.22 9.27
C VAL A 110 -10.24 -6.70 9.58
N PRO A 111 -10.38 -7.63 8.60
CA PRO A 111 -10.50 -9.05 8.92
C PRO A 111 -9.30 -9.59 9.72
N ILE A 112 -8.11 -9.02 9.56
CA ILE A 112 -6.89 -9.52 10.19
C ILE A 112 -6.92 -9.34 11.72
N PRO A 113 -7.19 -8.17 12.32
CA PRO A 113 -7.34 -8.05 13.77
C PRO A 113 -8.55 -8.83 14.32
N PHE A 114 -9.60 -9.07 13.54
CA PHE A 114 -10.69 -9.97 13.98
C PHE A 114 -10.20 -11.42 14.13
N ILE A 115 -9.35 -11.90 13.23
CA ILE A 115 -8.80 -13.27 13.26
C ILE A 115 -7.65 -13.40 14.25
N THR A 116 -6.76 -12.40 14.28
CA THR A 116 -5.55 -12.41 15.10
C THR A 116 -5.80 -11.90 16.52
N GLY A 117 -6.86 -11.15 16.78
CA GLY A 117 -7.11 -10.48 18.07
C GLY A 117 -6.23 -9.23 18.33
N GLU A 118 -5.32 -8.89 17.41
CA GLU A 118 -4.32 -7.84 17.60
C GLU A 118 -4.81 -6.47 17.09
N TRP A 119 -5.80 -5.88 17.73
CA TRP A 119 -6.43 -4.65 17.25
C TRP A 119 -5.50 -3.43 17.17
N VAL A 120 -4.59 -3.29 18.13
CA VAL A 120 -3.77 -2.06 18.28
C VAL A 120 -2.80 -1.86 17.11
N PRO A 121 -1.96 -2.85 16.72
CA PRO A 121 -1.07 -2.70 15.56
C PRO A 121 -1.82 -2.39 14.27
N TRP A 122 -2.98 -3.03 14.06
CA TRP A 122 -3.80 -2.83 12.85
C TRP A 122 -4.50 -1.48 12.83
N ALA A 123 -4.96 -0.96 13.98
CA ALA A 123 -5.52 0.38 14.08
C ALA A 123 -4.46 1.45 13.77
N ILE A 124 -3.25 1.30 14.32
CA ILE A 124 -2.10 2.18 14.02
C ILE A 124 -1.78 2.13 12.52
N CYS A 125 -1.68 0.92 11.96
CA CYS A 125 -1.42 0.71 10.54
C CYS A 125 -2.48 1.40 9.66
N GLY A 126 -3.77 1.28 10.00
CA GLY A 126 -4.87 1.95 9.31
C GLY A 126 -4.74 3.47 9.29
N VAL A 127 -4.39 4.09 10.42
CA VAL A 127 -4.14 5.55 10.48
C VAL A 127 -2.97 5.95 9.59
N PHE A 128 -1.88 5.18 9.60
CA PHE A 128 -0.73 5.43 8.72
C PHE A 128 -1.09 5.28 7.24
N LEU A 129 -1.91 4.30 6.86
CA LEU A 129 -2.37 4.14 5.49
C LEU A 129 -3.15 5.37 5.01
N VAL A 130 -4.16 5.80 5.77
CA VAL A 130 -4.96 6.99 5.42
C VAL A 130 -4.09 8.24 5.32
N THR A 131 -3.28 8.51 6.34
CA THR A 131 -2.46 9.73 6.39
C THR A 131 -1.41 9.76 5.29
N SER A 132 -0.76 8.64 5.00
CA SER A 132 0.26 8.57 3.95
C SER A 132 -0.32 8.88 2.57
N TRP A 133 -1.50 8.35 2.23
CA TRP A 133 -2.17 8.66 0.96
C TRP A 133 -2.54 10.14 0.85
N VAL A 134 -3.02 10.75 1.94
CA VAL A 134 -3.29 12.20 1.97
C VAL A 134 -2.00 12.99 1.76
N ILE A 135 -0.90 12.61 2.43
CA ILE A 135 0.41 13.26 2.26
C ILE A 135 0.90 13.13 0.81
N SER A 136 0.70 11.97 0.18
CA SER A 136 1.03 11.74 -1.24
C SER A 136 0.37 12.77 -2.14
N GLU A 137 -0.92 13.04 -1.95
CA GLU A 137 -1.60 14.07 -2.75
C GLU A 137 -1.08 15.47 -2.46
N VAL A 138 -0.91 15.80 -1.19
CA VAL A 138 -0.47 17.15 -0.78
C VAL A 138 0.91 17.48 -1.34
N ARG A 139 1.76 16.46 -1.49
CA ARG A 139 3.15 16.56 -1.96
C ARG A 139 3.35 16.07 -3.39
N LYS A 140 2.28 15.86 -4.17
CA LYS A 140 2.38 15.32 -5.54
C LYS A 140 3.19 16.20 -6.49
N ASP A 141 3.23 17.50 -6.23
CA ASP A 141 3.90 18.49 -7.08
C ASP A 141 5.38 18.71 -6.71
N GLU A 142 5.91 17.99 -5.72
CA GLU A 142 7.31 18.15 -5.26
C GLU A 142 8.37 17.52 -6.19
N GLY A 143 7.94 16.99 -7.33
CA GLY A 143 8.81 16.44 -8.36
C GLY A 143 9.21 14.97 -8.12
N MET A 144 10.15 14.49 -8.93
CA MET A 144 10.63 13.12 -8.90
C MET A 144 11.87 13.02 -8.00
N ILE A 145 11.93 12.00 -7.15
CA ILE A 145 13.09 11.69 -6.31
C ILE A 145 13.83 10.53 -6.94
N ARG A 146 15.16 10.67 -7.06
CA ARG A 146 16.00 9.61 -7.61
C ARG A 146 16.48 8.67 -6.51
N ILE A 147 16.06 7.41 -6.56
CA ILE A 147 16.48 6.35 -5.62
C ILE A 147 17.10 5.22 -6.42
N PHE A 148 18.35 4.82 -6.10
CA PHE A 148 19.11 3.78 -6.81
C PHE A 148 19.18 3.94 -8.34
N GLY A 149 19.19 5.18 -8.82
CA GLY A 149 19.25 5.49 -10.25
C GLY A 149 17.90 5.65 -10.94
N TRP A 150 16.79 5.28 -10.27
CA TRP A 150 15.42 5.32 -10.77
C TRP A 150 14.67 6.55 -10.28
N GLU A 151 13.79 7.10 -11.10
CA GLU A 151 12.94 8.24 -10.75
C GLU A 151 11.61 7.74 -10.18
N LEU A 152 11.32 8.15 -8.95
CA LEU A 152 10.09 7.82 -8.23
C LEU A 152 9.34 9.09 -7.85
N SER A 153 8.04 9.11 -8.10
CA SER A 153 7.14 10.12 -7.58
C SER A 153 6.92 9.93 -6.08
N MET A 154 6.53 11.00 -5.37
CA MET A 154 6.13 10.91 -3.96
C MET A 154 5.01 9.89 -3.73
N GLU A 155 4.11 9.75 -4.70
CA GLU A 155 3.07 8.73 -4.68
C GLU A 155 3.64 7.32 -4.68
N GLU A 156 4.60 7.03 -5.56
CA GLU A 156 5.24 5.72 -5.64
C GLU A 156 6.01 5.42 -4.35
N ILE A 157 6.77 6.38 -3.82
CA ILE A 157 7.51 6.20 -2.54
C ILE A 157 6.56 5.84 -1.41
N ILE A 158 5.45 6.57 -1.29
CA ILE A 158 4.46 6.35 -0.24
C ILE A 158 3.76 5.00 -0.43
N LEU A 159 3.38 4.66 -1.67
CA LEU A 159 2.76 3.38 -2.01
C LEU A 159 3.63 2.20 -1.57
N HIS A 160 4.93 2.26 -1.87
CA HIS A 160 5.85 1.17 -1.55
C HIS A 160 6.24 1.14 -0.07
N GLY A 161 6.38 2.30 0.57
CA GLY A 161 6.63 2.42 2.00
C GLY A 161 5.49 1.85 2.84
N THR A 162 4.25 2.19 2.49
CA THR A 162 3.04 1.62 3.14
C THR A 162 2.91 0.12 2.92
N ASN A 163 3.23 -0.39 1.72
CA ASN A 163 3.17 -1.82 1.45
C ASN A 163 4.14 -2.59 2.35
N SER A 164 5.36 -2.05 2.48
CA SER A 164 6.38 -2.58 3.38
C SER A 164 5.90 -2.55 4.82
N ALA A 165 5.32 -1.44 5.29
CA ALA A 165 4.79 -1.30 6.65
C ALA A 165 3.68 -2.31 6.99
N MET A 166 2.77 -2.62 6.04
CA MET A 166 1.73 -3.62 6.24
C MET A 166 2.29 -5.03 6.35
N ILE A 167 3.23 -5.40 5.47
CA ILE A 167 3.91 -6.71 5.52
C ILE A 167 4.65 -6.86 6.85
N MET A 168 5.36 -5.82 7.28
CA MET A 168 6.04 -5.79 8.58
C MET A 168 5.05 -6.00 9.73
N THR A 169 3.91 -5.30 9.71
CA THR A 169 2.87 -5.42 10.74
C THR A 169 2.34 -6.86 10.78
N LEU A 170 2.05 -7.46 9.62
CA LEU A 170 1.58 -8.84 9.52
C LEU A 170 2.61 -9.85 10.03
N ILE A 171 3.90 -9.69 9.70
CA ILE A 171 4.98 -10.53 10.21
C ILE A 171 5.05 -10.43 11.73
N ILE A 172 5.02 -9.22 12.29
CA ILE A 172 5.09 -8.99 13.73
C ILE A 172 3.91 -9.65 14.45
N THR A 173 2.69 -9.46 13.96
CA THR A 173 1.48 -10.04 14.58
C THR A 173 1.40 -11.56 14.40
N SER A 174 1.97 -12.11 13.32
CA SER A 174 1.98 -13.56 13.07
C SER A 174 3.08 -14.29 13.85
N VAL A 175 4.27 -13.70 13.99
CA VAL A 175 5.40 -14.30 14.71
C VAL A 175 5.25 -14.17 16.23
N GLY A 176 4.60 -13.10 16.71
CA GLY A 176 4.32 -12.90 18.14
C GLY A 176 3.53 -14.03 18.78
N LYS A 177 2.76 -14.81 18.00
CA LYS A 177 1.95 -15.93 18.49
C LYS A 177 2.63 -17.30 18.41
N GLY A 178 3.88 -17.39 17.96
CA GLY A 178 4.63 -18.64 17.96
C GLY A 178 3.98 -19.69 17.04
N GLY A 179 3.81 -19.35 15.76
CA GLY A 179 3.31 -20.28 14.75
C GLY A 179 1.82 -20.60 14.92
N TYR A 180 1.11 -20.57 13.81
CA TYR A 180 -0.21 -21.18 13.70
C TYR A 180 -0.07 -22.69 13.99
N ASN A 181 -0.15 -23.09 15.26
CA ASN A 181 -0.14 -24.50 15.65
C ASN A 181 -1.56 -25.13 15.65
N SER A 182 -2.56 -24.54 14.98
CA SER A 182 -3.90 -25.12 14.97
C SER A 182 -4.88 -24.66 13.86
N LEU A 183 -4.41 -24.35 12.65
CA LEU A 183 -5.31 -24.31 11.47
C LEU A 183 -4.78 -25.22 10.36
#